data_AF-A0A345LUN2-F1
#
_entry.id   AF-A0A345LUN2-F1
#
_cell.length_a   1.000
_cell.length_b   1.000
_cell.length_c   1.000
_cell.angle_alpha   90.00
_cell.angle_beta   90.00
_cell.angle_gamma   90.00
#
_symmetry.space_group_name_H-M   'P 1'
#
loop_
_entity.id
_entity.type
_entity.pdbx_description
1 polymer ?
#
loop_
_entity_poly.entity_id
_entity_poly.type
_entity_poly.pdbx_seq_one_letter_code
_entity_poly.pdbx_strand_id
1 'polypeptide(L)'
;MNKRITRVLATIGLVLSGSCIAITIPDHGLSKYCQDVVRTMDEVYENGALTQCYFKDLSLLEAYTQYRALLIDGKQFLIENLENNRNIEMPCPSEGCIAIRYHWNGDQNLKIEQEFAGGETHLQFVQDNKGTALKIIQYPD
;
A
#
# COMPACT_ATOMS: atom_id res chain seq x y z
N MET A 1 52.70 -22.38 -7.87
CA MET A 1 51.34 -22.50 -8.45
C MET A 1 50.62 -23.62 -7.68
N ASN A 2 49.99 -23.28 -6.55
CA ASN A 2 49.65 -24.27 -5.53
C ASN A 2 48.13 -24.42 -5.38
N LYS A 3 47.58 -25.54 -5.86
CA LYS A 3 46.20 -25.94 -5.59
C LYS A 3 46.05 -26.22 -4.09
N ARG A 4 45.13 -25.54 -3.41
CA ARG A 4 44.65 -25.96 -2.08
C ARG A 4 43.43 -26.84 -2.23
N ILE A 5 43.38 -27.88 -1.40
CA ILE A 5 42.47 -29.01 -1.52
C ILE A 5 41.22 -28.76 -0.66
N THR A 6 40.06 -28.98 -1.27
CA THR A 6 38.74 -28.96 -0.62
C THR A 6 38.66 -30.00 0.50
N ARG A 7 38.12 -29.61 1.67
CA ARG A 7 37.45 -30.55 2.58
C ARG A 7 36.11 -29.96 2.99
N VAL A 8 35.06 -30.69 2.64
CA VAL A 8 33.67 -30.42 3.03
C VAL A 8 33.50 -30.80 4.51
N LEU A 9 32.85 -29.93 5.27
CA LEU A 9 32.26 -30.27 6.57
C LEU A 9 30.80 -29.84 6.51
N ALA A 10 29.92 -30.82 6.30
CA ALA A 10 28.50 -30.61 6.28
C ALA A 10 27.97 -30.58 7.73
N THR A 11 27.46 -29.43 8.17
CA THR A 11 26.62 -29.32 9.35
C THR A 11 25.18 -29.13 8.90
N ILE A 12 24.41 -30.22 8.96
CA ILE A 12 22.98 -30.23 8.64
C ILE A 12 22.23 -29.50 9.77
N GLY A 13 21.62 -28.36 9.45
CA GLY A 13 20.71 -27.62 10.32
C GLY A 13 19.27 -27.68 9.82
N LEU A 14 18.50 -28.66 10.28
CA LEU A 14 17.05 -28.51 10.53
C LEU A 14 16.90 -27.60 11.78
N VAL A 15 15.90 -26.73 12.01
CA VAL A 15 14.60 -26.36 11.40
C VAL A 15 14.26 -24.91 11.86
N LEU A 16 13.26 -24.16 11.36
CA LEU A 16 12.20 -24.42 10.38
C LEU A 16 12.25 -23.38 9.24
N SER A 17 11.62 -23.69 8.10
CA SER A 17 11.22 -22.69 7.09
C SER A 17 9.87 -22.07 7.42
N GLY A 18 9.87 -21.11 8.36
CA GLY A 18 8.80 -20.13 8.45
C GLY A 18 8.94 -19.14 7.30
N SER A 19 8.44 -19.50 6.12
CA SER A 19 8.47 -18.66 4.93
C SER A 19 7.46 -17.52 5.05
N CYS A 20 7.74 -16.55 5.93
CA CYS A 20 7.07 -15.26 5.90
C CYS A 20 7.37 -14.61 4.56
N ILE A 21 6.40 -14.68 3.63
CA ILE A 21 6.45 -13.89 2.40
C ILE A 21 6.21 -12.45 2.82
N ALA A 22 7.28 -11.77 3.22
CA ALA A 22 7.29 -10.33 3.27
C ALA A 22 7.07 -9.85 1.83
N ILE A 23 5.87 -9.36 1.54
CA ILE A 23 5.57 -8.69 0.28
C ILE A 23 6.33 -7.37 0.33
N THR A 24 7.58 -7.39 -0.11
CA THR A 24 8.42 -6.19 -0.14
C THR A 24 7.90 -5.25 -1.22
N ILE A 25 7.28 -4.15 -0.82
CA ILE A 25 7.04 -3.02 -1.72
C ILE A 25 8.41 -2.64 -2.32
N PRO A 26 8.57 -2.57 -3.66
CA PRO A 26 9.83 -2.18 -4.26
C PRO A 26 10.21 -0.75 -3.84
N ASP A 27 11.48 -0.52 -3.53
CA ASP A 27 11.96 0.70 -2.87
C ASP A 27 11.96 1.93 -3.79
N HIS A 28 10.82 2.63 -3.83
CA HIS A 28 10.60 3.79 -4.70
C HIS A 28 10.07 5.00 -3.92
N GLY A 29 10.78 5.39 -2.85
CA GLY A 29 10.55 6.63 -2.11
C GLY A 29 9.29 6.66 -1.24
N LEU A 30 8.28 5.85 -1.56
CA LEU A 30 7.10 5.60 -0.73
C LEU A 30 7.49 4.96 0.62
N SER A 31 8.53 4.12 0.62
CA SER A 31 9.20 3.51 1.78
C SER A 31 9.66 4.51 2.86
N LYS A 32 9.86 5.79 2.50
CA LYS A 32 10.17 6.87 3.45
C LYS A 32 8.95 7.30 4.28
N TYR A 33 7.75 7.10 3.75
CA TYR A 33 6.48 7.55 4.33
C TYR A 33 5.63 6.39 4.84
N CYS A 34 5.74 5.22 4.21
CA CYS A 34 4.89 4.05 4.39
C CYS A 34 5.66 2.87 5.01
N GLN A 35 4.98 2.13 5.87
CA GLN A 35 5.45 0.89 6.48
C GLN A 35 4.33 -0.17 6.44
N ASP A 36 4.67 -1.37 6.01
CA ASP A 36 3.77 -2.52 6.07
C ASP A 36 3.65 -3.03 7.51
N VAL A 37 2.42 -3.25 7.95
CA VAL A 37 2.10 -3.82 9.26
C VAL A 37 2.16 -5.34 9.12
N VAL A 38 3.19 -5.93 9.73
CA VAL A 38 3.37 -7.39 9.76
C VAL A 38 2.13 -8.05 10.38
N ARG A 39 1.52 -8.95 9.61
CA ARG A 39 0.34 -9.75 9.94
C ARG A 39 0.58 -11.20 9.56
N THR A 40 -0.06 -12.13 10.26
CA THR A 40 -0.17 -13.53 9.83
C THR A 40 -1.02 -13.64 8.56
N MET A 41 -0.93 -14.76 7.84
CA MET A 41 -1.75 -14.96 6.64
C MET A 41 -3.25 -14.99 6.97
N ASP A 42 -3.63 -15.61 8.09
CA ASP A 42 -5.02 -15.64 8.55
C ASP A 42 -5.55 -14.22 8.85
N GLU A 43 -4.76 -13.38 9.53
CA GLU A 43 -5.11 -11.97 9.75
C GLU A 43 -5.19 -11.16 8.44
N VAL A 44 -4.42 -11.51 7.41
CA VAL A 44 -4.50 -10.89 6.07
C VAL A 44 -5.77 -11.31 5.33
N TYR A 45 -6.18 -12.58 5.42
CA TYR A 45 -7.45 -13.03 4.84
C TYR A 45 -8.67 -12.41 5.55
N GLU A 46 -8.63 -12.28 6.88
CA GLU A 46 -9.75 -11.70 7.65
C GLU A 46 -9.81 -10.16 7.61
N ASN A 47 -8.66 -9.47 7.59
CA ASN A 47 -8.57 -8.03 7.83
C ASN A 47 -7.77 -7.25 6.76
N GLY A 48 -7.43 -7.91 5.65
CA GLY A 48 -6.59 -7.41 4.56
C GLY A 48 -5.10 -7.30 4.90
N ALA A 49 -4.25 -7.15 3.90
CA ALA A 49 -2.91 -6.63 4.09
C ALA A 49 -3.00 -5.14 4.46
N LEU A 50 -2.16 -4.66 5.39
CA LEU A 50 -2.22 -3.29 5.91
C LEU A 50 -0.88 -2.58 5.72
N THR A 51 -0.90 -1.48 4.98
CA THR A 51 0.20 -0.50 4.93
C THR A 51 -0.26 0.79 5.63
N GLN A 52 0.60 1.36 6.47
CA GLN A 52 0.37 2.65 7.12
C GLN A 52 1.40 3.66 6.65
N CYS A 53 0.95 4.84 6.26
CA CYS A 53 1.81 5.94 5.84
C CYS A 53 1.54 7.21 6.64
N TYR A 54 2.57 8.04 6.80
CA TYR A 54 2.43 9.36 7.44
C TYR A 54 3.18 10.46 6.69
N PHE A 55 2.42 11.48 6.29
CA PHE A 55 2.89 12.66 5.58
C PHE A 55 2.93 13.85 6.54
N LYS A 56 4.05 14.00 7.25
CA LYS A 56 4.25 15.06 8.24
C LYS A 56 4.14 16.44 7.61
N ASP A 57 3.47 17.35 8.31
CA ASP A 57 3.24 18.76 7.97
C ASP A 57 2.52 18.99 6.60
N LEU A 58 1.98 17.95 5.96
CA LEU A 58 1.19 18.05 4.72
C LEU A 58 -0.32 17.98 5.00
N SER A 59 -1.09 18.82 4.31
CA SER A 59 -2.54 18.70 4.22
C SER A 59 -2.98 17.46 3.45
N LEU A 60 -4.27 17.12 3.51
CA LEU A 60 -4.83 15.93 2.86
C LEU A 60 -4.58 15.95 1.34
N LEU A 61 -4.81 17.09 0.68
CA LEU A 61 -4.62 17.24 -0.76
C LEU A 61 -3.13 17.16 -1.16
N GLU A 62 -2.23 17.72 -0.35
CA GLU A 62 -0.78 17.62 -0.57
C GLU A 62 -0.29 16.18 -0.38
N ALA A 63 -0.75 15.50 0.68
CA ALA A 63 -0.44 14.11 0.96
C ALA A 63 -0.97 13.15 -0.12
N TYR A 64 -2.19 13.38 -0.60
CA TYR A 64 -2.77 12.66 -1.74
C TYR A 64 -1.95 12.86 -3.02
N THR A 65 -1.59 14.11 -3.32
CA THR A 65 -0.78 14.46 -4.49
C THR A 65 0.61 13.82 -4.41
N GLN A 66 1.25 13.88 -3.23
CA GLN A 66 2.55 13.26 -2.96
C GLN A 66 2.50 11.73 -3.08
N TYR A 67 1.47 11.09 -2.52
CA TYR A 67 1.23 9.66 -2.65
C TYR A 67 1.08 9.24 -4.13
N ARG A 68 0.17 9.90 -4.87
CA ARG A 68 -0.03 9.64 -6.31
C ARG A 68 1.24 9.90 -7.12
N ALA A 69 2.05 10.90 -6.76
CA ALA A 69 3.32 11.17 -7.44
C ALA A 69 4.37 10.06 -7.21
N LEU A 70 4.40 9.46 -6.02
CA LEU A 70 5.35 8.42 -5.61
C LEU A 70 4.96 6.99 -6.02
N LEU A 71 3.69 6.74 -6.40
CA LEU A 71 3.31 5.48 -7.03
C LEU A 71 4.16 5.20 -8.29
N ILE A 72 4.36 3.93 -8.61
CA ILE A 72 4.98 3.50 -9.87
C ILE A 72 3.82 3.20 -10.83
N ASP A 73 3.04 2.20 -10.44
CA ASP A 73 1.84 1.73 -11.10
C ASP A 73 0.58 2.23 -10.39
N GLY A 74 -0.56 2.20 -11.07
CA GLY A 74 -1.86 2.50 -10.48
C GLY A 74 -2.22 3.98 -10.37
N LYS A 75 -1.35 4.92 -10.80
CA LYS A 75 -1.68 6.37 -10.90
C LYS A 75 -2.92 6.66 -11.73
N GLN A 76 -3.23 5.81 -12.70
CA GLN A 76 -4.42 5.89 -13.54
C GLN A 76 -5.71 5.64 -12.76
N PHE A 77 -5.66 4.85 -11.68
CA PHE A 77 -6.78 4.56 -10.79
C PHE A 77 -6.99 5.64 -9.71
N LEU A 78 -6.32 6.78 -9.85
CA LEU A 78 -6.41 7.92 -8.95
C LEU A 78 -6.53 9.22 -9.76
N ILE A 79 -7.59 9.97 -9.52
CA ILE A 79 -7.84 11.28 -10.12
C ILE A 79 -6.66 12.22 -9.84
N GLU A 80 -6.22 12.94 -10.87
CA GLU A 80 -5.09 13.86 -10.78
C GLU A 80 -5.39 15.10 -9.93
N ASN A 81 -6.49 15.77 -10.24
CA ASN A 81 -6.94 16.98 -9.55
C ASN A 81 -8.11 16.62 -8.64
N LEU A 82 -7.79 16.24 -7.41
CA LEU A 82 -8.78 15.89 -6.38
C LEU A 82 -9.51 17.14 -5.88
N GLU A 83 -10.81 17.24 -6.15
CA GLU A 83 -11.66 18.30 -5.60
C GLU A 83 -12.01 18.00 -4.14
N ASN A 84 -11.81 18.99 -3.25
CA ASN A 84 -12.05 18.83 -1.83
C ASN A 84 -13.55 18.63 -1.53
N ASN A 85 -13.85 17.74 -0.57
CA ASN A 85 -15.18 17.54 0.00
C ASN A 85 -16.29 17.19 -1.03
N ARG A 86 -15.90 16.58 -2.17
CA ARG A 86 -16.81 16.18 -3.25
C ARG A 86 -16.75 14.66 -3.47
N ASN A 87 -17.85 13.98 -3.15
CA ASN A 87 -18.01 12.54 -3.42
C ASN A 87 -18.15 12.31 -4.93
N ILE A 88 -17.41 11.35 -5.46
CA ILE A 88 -17.34 11.04 -6.90
C ILE A 88 -17.05 9.55 -7.10
N GLU A 89 -17.68 8.97 -8.11
CA GLU A 89 -17.31 7.67 -8.67
C GLU A 89 -16.63 7.95 -10.01
N MET A 90 -15.40 7.47 -10.18
CA MET A 90 -14.63 7.69 -11.41
C MET A 90 -14.81 6.52 -12.38
N PRO A 91 -14.86 6.77 -13.70
CA PRO A 91 -14.88 5.70 -14.68
C PRO A 91 -13.60 4.88 -14.62
N CYS A 92 -13.74 3.57 -14.75
CA CYS A 92 -12.60 2.65 -14.80
C CYS A 92 -11.68 2.94 -16.00
N PRO A 93 -10.37 3.18 -15.77
CA PRO A 93 -9.43 3.60 -16.82
C PRO A 93 -8.82 2.43 -17.60
N SER A 94 -9.03 1.19 -17.17
CA SER A 94 -8.54 -0.03 -17.84
C SER A 94 -9.48 -1.21 -17.58
N GLU A 95 -9.30 -2.29 -18.36
CA GLU A 95 -9.92 -3.58 -18.06
C GLU A 95 -9.51 -4.09 -16.67
N GLY A 96 -10.34 -4.96 -16.08
CA GLY A 96 -10.16 -5.52 -14.74
C GLY A 96 -10.58 -4.61 -13.58
N CYS A 97 -10.73 -3.30 -13.81
CA CYS A 97 -11.37 -2.38 -12.87
C CYS A 97 -12.90 -2.54 -12.91
N ILE A 98 -13.53 -2.55 -11.73
CA ILE A 98 -15.00 -2.66 -11.56
C ILE A 98 -15.56 -1.30 -11.17
N ALA A 99 -15.02 -0.67 -10.13
CA ALA A 99 -15.42 0.66 -9.67
C ALA A 99 -14.30 1.33 -8.88
N ILE A 100 -14.29 2.67 -8.87
CA ILE A 100 -13.44 3.47 -7.98
C ILE A 100 -14.26 4.62 -7.41
N ARG A 101 -14.42 4.66 -6.08
CA ARG A 101 -15.32 5.59 -5.37
C ARG A 101 -14.58 6.41 -4.34
N TYR A 102 -14.87 7.70 -4.31
CA TYR A 102 -14.32 8.68 -3.37
C TYR A 102 -15.43 9.16 -2.43
N HIS A 103 -15.21 8.98 -1.13
CA HIS A 103 -16.12 9.35 -0.07
C HIS A 103 -15.43 10.26 0.95
N TRP A 104 -15.85 11.52 0.98
CA TRP A 104 -15.42 12.51 1.96
C TRP A 104 -16.31 12.49 3.20
N ASN A 105 -15.70 12.77 4.34
CA ASN A 105 -16.37 13.00 5.61
C ASN A 105 -15.80 14.28 6.24
N GLY A 106 -16.18 15.42 5.66
CA GLY A 106 -15.49 16.68 5.88
C GLY A 106 -14.19 16.79 5.07
N ASP A 107 -13.53 17.93 5.16
CA ASP A 107 -12.31 18.27 4.42
C ASP A 107 -11.04 17.57 4.93
N GLN A 108 -11.12 16.90 6.09
CA GLN A 108 -9.99 16.23 6.74
C GLN A 108 -10.04 14.69 6.68
N ASN A 109 -11.04 14.09 6.03
CA ASN A 109 -11.18 12.64 5.95
C ASN A 109 -11.71 12.22 4.56
N LEU A 110 -10.88 11.46 3.84
CA LEU A 110 -11.20 10.91 2.52
C LEU A 110 -10.98 9.40 2.53
N LYS A 111 -12.03 8.63 2.22
CA LYS A 111 -11.95 7.22 1.85
C LYS A 111 -11.97 7.10 0.32
N ILE A 112 -11.11 6.26 -0.23
CA ILE A 112 -11.13 5.83 -1.63
C ILE A 112 -11.26 4.31 -1.63
N GLU A 113 -12.24 3.81 -2.36
CA GLU A 113 -12.50 2.39 -2.57
C GLU A 113 -12.19 2.05 -4.02
N GLN A 114 -11.39 1.03 -4.25
CA GLN A 114 -11.01 0.56 -5.58
C GLN A 114 -11.33 -0.93 -5.70
N GLU A 115 -12.33 -1.27 -6.51
CA GLU A 115 -12.78 -2.64 -6.78
C GLU A 115 -12.19 -3.13 -8.10
N PHE A 116 -11.52 -4.28 -8.08
CA PHE A 116 -10.98 -4.96 -9.25
C PHE A 116 -11.44 -6.41 -9.29
N ALA A 117 -11.31 -7.08 -10.43
CA ALA A 117 -11.67 -8.49 -10.62
C ALA A 117 -10.76 -9.51 -9.88
N GLY A 118 -9.94 -9.06 -8.94
CA GLY A 118 -9.01 -9.87 -8.14
C GLY A 118 -8.78 -9.26 -6.76
N GLY A 119 -9.82 -8.68 -6.17
CA GLY A 119 -9.78 -8.03 -4.86
C GLY A 119 -10.04 -6.52 -4.86
N GLU A 120 -10.14 -5.98 -3.65
CA GLU A 120 -10.41 -4.57 -3.37
C GLU A 120 -9.24 -3.90 -2.63
N THR A 121 -9.07 -2.59 -2.84
CA THR A 121 -8.12 -1.74 -2.11
C THR A 121 -8.81 -0.52 -1.53
N HIS A 122 -8.66 -0.35 -0.21
CA HIS A 122 -9.21 0.74 0.57
C HIS A 122 -8.10 1.69 1.02
N LEU A 123 -8.13 2.92 0.51
CA LEU A 123 -7.27 4.01 0.96
C LEU A 123 -8.08 4.92 1.88
N GLN A 124 -7.51 5.30 3.03
CA GLN A 124 -8.12 6.28 3.92
C GLN A 124 -7.10 7.32 4.35
N PHE A 125 -7.29 8.55 3.87
CA PHE A 125 -6.53 9.73 4.31
C PHE A 125 -7.26 10.40 5.47
N VAL A 126 -6.54 10.68 6.56
CA VAL A 126 -7.02 11.44 7.72
C VAL A 126 -6.00 12.50 8.08
N GLN A 127 -6.38 13.77 8.00
CA GLN A 127 -5.56 14.92 8.36
C GLN A 127 -5.79 15.30 9.83
N ASP A 128 -4.69 15.62 10.53
CA ASP A 128 -4.71 16.28 11.85
C ASP A 128 -3.89 17.59 11.83
N ASN A 129 -3.55 18.12 13.01
CA ASN A 129 -2.76 19.35 13.14
C ASN A 129 -1.23 19.16 12.98
N LYS A 130 -0.77 17.95 12.64
CA LYS A 130 0.66 17.59 12.47
C LYS A 130 0.96 17.03 11.08
N GLY A 131 -0.06 16.71 10.29
CA GLY A 131 0.08 16.19 8.93
C GLY A 131 -1.11 15.32 8.52
N THR A 132 -0.87 14.41 7.59
CA THR A 132 -1.90 13.47 7.10
C THR A 132 -1.42 12.03 7.23
N ALA A 133 -2.22 11.20 7.90
CA ALA A 133 -2.06 9.75 7.88
C ALA A 133 -2.79 9.15 6.66
N LEU A 134 -2.21 8.12 6.05
CA LEU A 134 -2.85 7.29 5.04
C LEU A 134 -2.83 5.83 5.52
N LYS A 135 -4.01 5.21 5.60
CA LYS A 135 -4.17 3.77 5.78
C LYS A 135 -4.49 3.14 4.42
N ILE A 136 -3.75 2.12 4.02
CA ILE A 136 -4.04 1.31 2.83
C ILE A 136 -4.37 -0.10 3.32
N ILE A 137 -5.52 -0.63 2.92
CA ILE A 137 -5.92 -2.02 3.19
C ILE A 137 -6.18 -2.71 1.86
N GLN A 138 -5.62 -3.89 1.65
CA GLN A 138 -5.79 -4.68 0.43
C GLN A 138 -6.40 -6.03 0.78
N TYR A 139 -7.52 -6.37 0.16
CA TYR A 139 -8.21 -7.65 0.34
C TYR A 139 -8.12 -8.42 -0.99
N PRO A 140 -7.33 -9.52 -1.07
CA PRO A 140 -7.30 -10.37 -2.26
C PRO A 140 -8.50 -11.30 -2.29
N ASP A 141 -9.06 -11.51 -3.49
CA ASP A 141 -10.10 -12.51 -3.79
C ASP A 141 -9.51 -13.91 -4.10
#